data_AF-A0A946YXZ2-F1
#
_entry.id   AF-A0A946YXZ2-F1
#
_cell.length_a   1.000
_cell.length_b   1.000
_cell.length_c   1.000
_cell.angle_alpha   90.00
_cell.angle_beta   90.00
_cell.angle_gamma   90.00
#
_symmetry.space_group_name_H-M   'P 1'
#
loop_
_entity.id
_entity.type
_entity.pdbx_description
1 polymer ?
#
loop_
_entity_poly.entity_id
_entity_poly.type
_entity_poly.pdbx_seq_one_letter_code
_entity_poly.pdbx_strand_id
1 'polypeptide(L)'
;RKLWFRFLAIATVFLVVFAACATDPDASPAGDPTAPPIPVDFPFPVGGPTGTTFVPPTAPSPTQVPVNPPQEPSPDQGSIVPKGHALVQAFFVADSTTAQPRPRFVERPDVATNAIREVLRGPTAHERADGVTTAIPTGTTLNSVEIDDRIATVDLSANFESGGGITNISSRLAQVVYTLTQFSTVDEVVFELDGKPVTQFSGEGIDLRDPVDRSDYATILPIDSGDFVIPSWDSVDLADLEGGDHASTAIVVLVDADDVLNVRVAPGTDSTIVGTLEPGTRVTRTGDTAKVGTATWAEVQTPLGDHWVNGHFLAAEVRAPDFQQDVRVQEVVDDLARILDTGDDLREVVSQRGLTVIHHGDPVRYSFSAVSTLVDSTTERQWGVPDGVNPGPPATFVQAVGDSFLAVYDDPETTVERDEWHDTNLPDSANPIPFPLRAFHHVGLHSPGENPPVDSVNWYVSLDYEDFEPRIVALTIELWSP
;
A
#
# COMPACT_ATOMS: atom_id res chain seq x y z
N ARG A 1 30.56 46.31 -25.39
CA ARG A 1 32.01 46.47 -25.18
C ARG A 1 32.46 45.41 -24.17
N LYS A 2 33.18 44.37 -24.65
CA LYS A 2 34.21 43.53 -23.98
C LYS A 2 33.79 42.72 -22.72
N LEU A 3 34.13 41.46 -22.48
CA LEU A 3 35.00 40.40 -23.08
C LEU A 3 34.66 39.11 -22.28
N TRP A 4 34.17 38.00 -22.86
CA TRP A 4 34.88 36.74 -23.15
C TRP A 4 36.10 36.35 -22.27
N PHE A 5 36.05 35.16 -21.65
CA PHE A 5 37.13 34.14 -21.69
C PHE A 5 36.61 32.71 -21.37
N ARG A 6 37.18 31.71 -22.07
CA ARG A 6 36.89 30.26 -22.12
C ARG A 6 37.98 29.43 -21.40
N PHE A 7 37.75 28.10 -21.35
CA PHE A 7 38.66 26.93 -21.22
C PHE A 7 38.58 26.19 -19.85
N LEU A 8 38.64 24.86 -19.72
CA LEU A 8 39.25 23.79 -20.54
C LEU A 8 38.66 22.40 -20.18
N ALA A 9 38.57 21.50 -21.15
CA ALA A 9 38.29 20.07 -20.97
C ALA A 9 39.60 19.28 -20.76
N ILE A 10 39.59 18.23 -19.92
CA ILE A 10 40.62 17.19 -19.92
C ILE A 10 39.95 15.82 -19.79
N ALA A 11 40.09 15.03 -20.85
CA ALA A 11 39.91 13.58 -20.87
C ALA A 11 41.26 12.91 -20.55
N THR A 12 41.26 11.78 -19.84
CA THR A 12 42.37 10.83 -19.94
C THR A 12 41.86 9.40 -19.82
N VAL A 13 42.07 8.69 -20.92
CA VAL A 13 41.91 7.26 -21.16
C VAL A 13 43.17 6.55 -20.65
N PHE A 14 43.03 5.39 -19.98
CA PHE A 14 44.07 4.38 -19.93
C PHE A 14 43.49 3.01 -20.28
N LEU A 15 44.03 2.43 -21.35
CA LEU A 15 43.69 1.12 -21.93
C LEU A 15 45.03 0.47 -22.32
N VAL A 16 45.35 -0.70 -21.76
CA VAL A 16 46.26 -1.75 -22.27
C VAL A 16 45.95 -3.01 -21.42
N VAL A 17 45.25 -4.07 -21.86
CA VAL A 17 45.48 -5.10 -22.92
C VAL A 17 46.60 -6.11 -22.60
N PHE A 18 46.21 -7.38 -22.41
CA PHE A 18 46.77 -8.64 -22.95
C PHE A 18 45.77 -9.75 -22.52
N ALA A 19 44.93 -10.40 -23.33
CA ALA A 19 45.03 -11.09 -24.63
C ALA A 19 45.71 -12.48 -24.58
N ALA A 20 44.94 -13.48 -25.06
CA ALA A 20 45.29 -14.81 -25.57
C ALA A 20 45.58 -15.94 -24.56
N CYS A 21 45.25 -17.22 -24.78
CA CYS A 21 44.40 -17.99 -25.71
C CYS A 21 44.52 -19.48 -25.28
N ALA A 22 43.61 -20.32 -25.81
CA ALA A 22 43.74 -21.78 -26.01
C ALA A 22 43.46 -22.68 -24.78
N THR A 23 42.85 -23.88 -24.82
CA THR A 23 42.05 -24.74 -25.73
C THR A 23 41.80 -26.04 -24.94
N ASP A 24 40.60 -26.63 -24.99
CA ASP A 24 40.23 -28.02 -24.60
C ASP A 24 41.12 -29.12 -25.27
N PRO A 25 41.17 -30.43 -24.87
CA PRO A 25 40.02 -31.31 -24.52
C PRO A 25 40.23 -32.55 -23.59
N ASP A 26 39.10 -33.23 -23.30
CA ASP A 26 38.84 -34.68 -23.02
C ASP A 26 39.87 -35.60 -22.33
N ALA A 27 39.43 -36.30 -21.27
CA ALA A 27 39.66 -37.75 -21.07
C ALA A 27 38.82 -38.36 -19.91
N SER A 28 37.96 -39.32 -20.25
CA SER A 28 37.60 -40.49 -19.40
C SER A 28 38.19 -41.76 -20.07
N PRO A 29 38.48 -42.85 -19.33
CA PRO A 29 37.53 -43.97 -19.31
C PRO A 29 37.53 -44.92 -18.07
N ALA A 30 36.34 -45.49 -17.81
CA ALA A 30 35.95 -46.89 -17.50
C ALA A 30 36.72 -47.81 -16.51
N GLY A 31 35.93 -48.53 -15.68
CA GLY A 31 36.29 -49.87 -15.18
C GLY A 31 35.53 -50.38 -13.94
N ASP A 32 34.38 -51.02 -14.13
CA ASP A 32 33.78 -52.04 -13.22
C ASP A 32 34.29 -53.44 -13.70
N PRO A 33 34.36 -54.56 -12.93
CA PRO A 33 33.17 -55.19 -12.31
C PRO A 33 33.36 -56.10 -11.06
N THR A 34 32.20 -56.48 -10.48
CA THR A 34 31.80 -57.80 -9.91
C THR A 34 32.21 -58.28 -8.49
N ALA A 35 31.15 -58.58 -7.72
CA ALA A 35 31.07 -59.33 -6.43
C ALA A 35 31.30 -60.86 -6.58
N PRO A 36 31.38 -61.66 -5.49
CA PRO A 36 30.18 -62.38 -4.95
C PRO A 36 30.27 -62.71 -3.40
N PRO A 37 29.56 -63.70 -2.79
CA PRO A 37 28.23 -63.58 -2.17
C PRO A 37 28.08 -64.08 -0.70
N ILE A 38 26.83 -63.99 -0.20
CA ILE A 38 26.16 -64.30 1.10
C ILE A 38 26.40 -65.74 1.67
N PRO A 39 26.11 -66.06 2.97
CA PRO A 39 24.75 -66.47 3.38
C PRO A 39 24.28 -66.16 4.83
N VAL A 40 22.95 -66.24 4.95
CA VAL A 40 21.96 -66.26 6.06
C VAL A 40 22.22 -67.19 7.27
N ASP A 41 21.68 -66.87 8.47
CA ASP A 41 20.70 -67.72 9.20
C ASP A 41 20.01 -67.07 10.45
N PHE A 42 18.83 -67.59 10.78
CA PHE A 42 17.79 -67.30 11.80
C PHE A 42 18.17 -67.75 13.25
N PRO A 43 17.38 -67.60 14.38
CA PRO A 43 15.90 -67.61 14.47
C PRO A 43 15.18 -66.80 15.59
N PHE A 44 13.84 -66.78 15.50
CA PHE A 44 12.88 -66.39 16.55
C PHE A 44 12.72 -67.48 17.64
N PRO A 45 12.20 -67.10 18.83
CA PRO A 45 11.06 -67.86 19.36
C PRO A 45 9.93 -67.00 19.95
N VAL A 46 8.76 -67.64 20.05
CA VAL A 46 7.44 -67.15 20.46
C VAL A 46 7.20 -67.43 21.95
N GLY A 47 6.51 -66.53 22.67
CA GLY A 47 5.86 -66.82 23.95
C GLY A 47 5.44 -65.56 24.74
N GLY A 48 4.13 -65.32 24.91
CA GLY A 48 3.58 -64.35 25.88
C GLY A 48 3.18 -65.03 27.20
N PRO A 49 2.34 -64.41 28.07
CA PRO A 49 2.18 -62.99 28.38
C PRO A 49 2.34 -62.70 29.90
N THR A 50 2.05 -61.45 30.30
CA THR A 50 1.66 -60.95 31.64
C THR A 50 2.75 -60.37 32.55
N GLY A 51 2.63 -59.06 32.75
CA GLY A 51 2.70 -58.42 34.07
C GLY A 51 4.09 -58.03 34.57
N THR A 52 4.46 -56.76 34.40
CA THR A 52 4.62 -55.80 35.51
C THR A 52 5.20 -54.49 34.99
N THR A 53 4.58 -53.40 35.43
CA THR A 53 4.88 -52.01 35.08
C THR A 53 6.30 -51.63 35.51
N PHE A 54 7.14 -51.27 34.55
CA PHE A 54 8.40 -50.55 34.79
C PHE A 54 8.32 -49.24 34.03
N VAL A 55 8.32 -48.12 34.75
CA VAL A 55 8.36 -46.77 34.17
C VAL A 55 9.83 -46.34 34.11
N PRO A 56 10.45 -46.23 32.92
CA PRO A 56 11.77 -45.63 32.79
C PRO A 56 11.68 -44.09 32.81
N PRO A 57 12.75 -43.38 33.23
CA PRO A 57 12.74 -41.94 33.42
C PRO A 57 12.66 -41.18 32.09
N THR A 58 11.84 -40.14 32.07
CA THR A 58 11.65 -39.18 30.97
C THR A 58 12.98 -38.52 30.58
N ALA A 59 13.43 -38.75 29.35
CA ALA A 59 14.42 -37.91 28.69
C ALA A 59 13.79 -36.55 28.34
N PRO A 60 14.52 -35.42 28.45
CA PRO A 60 13.97 -34.11 28.12
C PRO A 60 13.64 -34.02 26.63
N SER A 61 12.37 -33.71 26.33
CA SER A 61 11.93 -33.35 24.98
C SER A 61 12.64 -32.08 24.51
N PRO A 62 13.07 -31.99 23.24
CA PRO A 62 13.56 -30.74 22.67
C PRO A 62 12.41 -29.72 22.65
N THR A 63 12.70 -28.51 23.13
CA THR A 63 11.85 -27.33 23.05
C THR A 63 11.42 -27.13 21.60
N GLN A 64 10.15 -27.40 21.30
CA GLN A 64 9.55 -27.01 20.03
C GLN A 64 9.30 -25.50 20.10
N VAL A 65 9.98 -24.77 19.21
CA VAL A 65 9.54 -23.44 18.79
C VAL A 65 8.10 -23.60 18.26
N PRO A 66 7.12 -22.76 18.67
CA PRO A 66 5.79 -22.84 18.09
C PRO A 66 5.89 -22.38 16.63
N VAL A 67 5.96 -23.34 15.72
CA VAL A 67 5.71 -23.12 14.30
C VAL A 67 4.21 -22.94 14.17
N ASN A 68 3.77 -21.70 13.95
CA ASN A 68 2.40 -21.42 13.58
C ASN A 68 2.10 -22.20 12.28
N PRO A 69 1.06 -23.05 12.23
CA PRO A 69 0.69 -23.70 10.98
C PRO A 69 0.44 -22.64 9.90
N PRO A 70 0.75 -22.90 8.61
CA PRO A 70 0.28 -22.04 7.53
C PRO A 70 -1.23 -21.89 7.68
N GLN A 71 -1.67 -20.64 7.89
CA GLN A 71 -3.08 -20.33 8.02
C GLN A 71 -3.75 -20.70 6.70
N GLU A 72 -4.48 -21.82 6.71
CA GLU A 72 -5.36 -22.25 5.64
C GLU A 72 -6.36 -21.10 5.38
N PRO A 73 -6.52 -20.60 4.14
CA PRO A 73 -7.41 -19.48 3.87
C PRO A 73 -8.83 -19.85 4.30
N SER A 74 -9.38 -19.09 5.25
CA SER A 74 -10.70 -19.32 5.82
C SER A 74 -11.78 -19.21 4.74
N PRO A 75 -12.71 -20.17 4.63
CA PRO A 75 -13.79 -20.15 3.64
C PRO A 75 -14.93 -19.26 4.14
N ASP A 76 -14.75 -17.94 4.02
CA ASP A 76 -15.85 -16.97 4.00
C ASP A 76 -15.40 -15.71 3.24
N GLN A 77 -15.06 -15.90 1.95
CA GLN A 77 -14.90 -14.79 1.02
C GLN A 77 -16.28 -14.24 0.66
N GLY A 78 -16.77 -13.32 1.48
CA GLY A 78 -17.87 -12.43 1.11
C GLY A 78 -17.62 -11.83 -0.28
N SER A 79 -18.68 -11.74 -1.08
CA SER A 79 -18.67 -11.27 -2.47
C SER A 79 -17.57 -10.23 -2.76
N ILE A 80 -16.60 -10.61 -3.61
CA ILE A 80 -15.48 -9.78 -4.11
C ILE A 80 -15.90 -8.50 -4.86
N VAL A 81 -17.20 -8.23 -4.89
CA VAL A 81 -17.85 -7.16 -5.67
C VAL A 81 -18.44 -6.16 -4.69
N PRO A 82 -18.03 -4.88 -4.72
CA PRO A 82 -18.57 -3.87 -3.83
C PRO A 82 -20.09 -3.76 -3.94
N LYS A 83 -20.75 -3.37 -2.85
CA LYS A 83 -22.20 -3.16 -2.84
C LYS A 83 -22.57 -2.12 -3.90
N GLY A 84 -23.57 -2.44 -4.72
CA GLY A 84 -23.97 -1.57 -5.84
C GLY A 84 -23.07 -1.68 -7.07
N HIS A 85 -22.06 -2.56 -7.09
CA HIS A 85 -21.20 -2.78 -8.25
C HIS A 85 -21.36 -4.19 -8.82
N ALA A 86 -20.82 -4.40 -10.02
CA ALA A 86 -20.58 -5.68 -10.66
C ALA A 86 -19.09 -5.77 -11.01
N LEU A 87 -18.52 -6.97 -10.89
CA LEU A 87 -17.19 -7.27 -11.42
C LEU A 87 -17.37 -7.81 -12.84
N VAL A 88 -16.73 -7.15 -13.79
CA VAL A 88 -16.81 -7.46 -15.22
C VAL A 88 -15.41 -7.60 -15.79
N GLN A 89 -15.30 -8.18 -16.98
CA GLN A 89 -14.07 -8.28 -17.75
C GLN A 89 -14.11 -7.26 -18.89
N ALA A 90 -13.15 -6.33 -18.90
CA ALA A 90 -12.86 -5.49 -20.05
C ALA A 90 -11.79 -6.18 -20.90
N PHE A 91 -12.05 -6.40 -22.18
CA PHE A 91 -11.11 -7.10 -23.05
C PHE A 91 -10.18 -6.12 -23.78
N PHE A 92 -8.87 -6.34 -23.66
CA PHE A 92 -7.82 -5.55 -24.30
C PHE A 92 -6.90 -6.42 -25.17
N VAL A 93 -6.02 -5.79 -25.94
CA VAL A 93 -5.11 -6.49 -26.87
C VAL A 93 -3.74 -6.65 -26.23
N ALA A 94 -3.27 -7.88 -26.07
CA ALA A 94 -1.89 -8.19 -25.66
C ALA A 94 -1.11 -8.77 -26.84
N ASP A 95 0.19 -8.46 -26.92
CA ASP A 95 1.13 -8.94 -27.94
C ASP A 95 0.63 -8.79 -29.39
N SER A 96 -0.27 -7.82 -29.63
CA SER A 96 -0.99 -7.62 -30.90
C SER A 96 -1.78 -8.82 -31.44
N THR A 97 -1.94 -9.91 -30.67
CA THR A 97 -2.46 -11.19 -31.17
C THR A 97 -3.47 -11.87 -30.26
N THR A 98 -3.57 -11.50 -28.99
CA THR A 98 -4.52 -12.11 -28.05
C THR A 98 -5.42 -11.07 -27.40
N ALA A 99 -6.64 -11.48 -27.06
CA ALA A 99 -7.52 -10.71 -26.20
C ALA A 99 -7.25 -11.12 -24.75
N GLN A 100 -6.87 -10.16 -23.93
CA GLN A 100 -6.64 -10.38 -22.51
C GLN A 100 -7.79 -9.77 -21.70
N PRO A 101 -8.55 -10.57 -20.93
CA PRO A 101 -9.56 -10.05 -20.02
C PRO A 101 -8.87 -9.33 -18.85
N ARG A 102 -9.27 -8.09 -18.58
CA ARG A 102 -8.84 -7.35 -17.40
C ARG A 102 -10.06 -7.04 -16.53
N PRO A 103 -10.04 -7.41 -15.24
CA PRO A 103 -11.17 -7.19 -14.35
C PRO A 103 -11.40 -5.71 -14.10
N ARG A 104 -12.67 -5.32 -14.01
CA ARG A 104 -13.14 -3.97 -13.70
C ARG A 104 -14.33 -4.03 -12.76
N PHE A 105 -14.35 -3.13 -11.78
CA PHE A 105 -15.56 -2.86 -11.02
C PHE A 105 -16.39 -1.80 -11.73
N VAL A 106 -17.67 -2.08 -11.93
CA VAL A 106 -18.59 -1.16 -12.59
C VAL A 106 -19.84 -0.97 -11.75
N GLU A 107 -20.36 0.25 -11.71
CA GLU A 107 -21.56 0.58 -10.95
C GLU A 107 -22.82 -0.10 -11.51
N ARG A 108 -23.83 -0.29 -10.65
CA ARG A 108 -25.21 -0.69 -10.97
C ARG A 108 -26.15 0.52 -10.76
N PRO A 109 -27.25 0.65 -11.54
CA PRO A 109 -27.65 -0.18 -12.69
C PRO A 109 -26.75 0.07 -13.92
N ASP A 110 -27.05 -0.59 -15.05
CA ASP A 110 -26.37 -0.39 -16.35
C ASP A 110 -24.95 -0.97 -16.48
N VAL A 111 -24.76 -2.16 -15.91
CA VAL A 111 -23.48 -2.91 -15.90
C VAL A 111 -22.86 -3.06 -17.29
N ALA A 112 -23.65 -3.36 -18.32
CA ALA A 112 -23.15 -3.52 -19.70
C ALA A 112 -22.64 -2.19 -20.28
N THR A 113 -23.39 -1.11 -20.10
CA THR A 113 -22.99 0.24 -20.49
C THR A 113 -21.69 0.66 -19.80
N ASN A 114 -21.59 0.42 -18.49
CA ASN A 114 -20.40 0.76 -17.72
C ASN A 114 -19.19 -0.11 -18.11
N ALA A 115 -19.38 -1.39 -18.45
CA ALA A 115 -18.31 -2.24 -18.96
C ALA A 115 -17.71 -1.70 -20.27
N ILE A 116 -18.54 -1.16 -21.16
CA ILE A 116 -18.05 -0.54 -22.40
C ILE A 116 -17.35 0.78 -22.14
N ARG A 117 -17.80 1.58 -21.16
CA ARG A 117 -17.06 2.78 -20.74
C ARG A 117 -15.65 2.44 -20.27
N GLU A 118 -15.47 1.34 -19.53
CA GLU A 118 -14.14 0.87 -19.10
C GLU A 118 -13.27 0.44 -20.29
N VAL A 119 -13.84 -0.27 -21.26
CA VAL A 119 -13.12 -0.63 -22.50
C VAL A 119 -12.68 0.61 -23.30
N LEU A 120 -13.53 1.64 -23.37
CA LEU A 120 -13.21 2.90 -24.05
C LEU A 120 -12.17 3.75 -23.29
N ARG A 121 -12.11 3.67 -21.96
CA ARG A 121 -11.03 4.29 -21.15
C ARG A 121 -9.65 3.72 -21.51
N GLY A 122 -9.61 2.47 -21.97
CA GLY A 122 -8.37 1.79 -22.37
C GLY A 122 -7.65 1.12 -21.20
N PRO A 123 -6.50 0.48 -21.47
CA PRO A 123 -5.70 -0.17 -20.44
C PRO A 123 -5.06 0.86 -19.50
N THR A 124 -4.91 0.48 -18.23
CA THR A 124 -4.23 1.30 -17.22
C THR A 124 -2.75 1.46 -17.54
N ALA A 125 -2.05 2.34 -16.83
CA ALA A 125 -0.60 2.51 -17.02
C ALA A 125 0.17 1.20 -16.73
N HIS A 126 -0.25 0.48 -15.69
CA HIS A 126 0.33 -0.81 -15.31
C HIS A 126 0.06 -1.89 -16.37
N GLU A 127 -1.18 -2.02 -16.84
CA GLU A 127 -1.50 -2.97 -17.92
C GLU A 127 -0.69 -2.64 -19.20
N ARG A 128 -0.46 -1.36 -19.49
CA ARG A 128 0.42 -0.96 -20.60
C ARG A 128 1.87 -1.39 -20.40
N ALA A 129 2.37 -1.40 -19.16
CA ALA A 129 3.70 -1.92 -18.83
C ALA A 129 3.79 -3.45 -19.05
N ASP A 130 2.69 -4.17 -18.83
CA ASP A 130 2.54 -5.61 -19.15
C ASP A 130 2.43 -5.89 -20.67
N GLY A 131 2.52 -4.86 -21.52
CA GLY A 131 2.34 -5.01 -22.97
C GLY A 131 0.88 -5.04 -23.43
N VAL A 132 -0.07 -4.70 -22.56
CA VAL A 132 -1.49 -4.56 -22.92
C VAL A 132 -1.73 -3.23 -23.62
N THR A 133 -2.49 -3.29 -24.71
CA THR A 133 -2.82 -2.15 -25.56
C THR A 133 -4.32 -2.17 -25.87
N THR A 134 -4.82 -1.10 -26.49
CA THR A 134 -6.17 -1.08 -27.05
C THR A 134 -6.07 -0.79 -28.54
N ALA A 135 -6.87 -1.48 -29.34
CA ALA A 135 -7.02 -1.11 -30.73
C ALA A 135 -7.87 0.16 -30.85
N ILE A 136 -8.83 0.38 -29.94
CA ILE A 136 -9.86 1.44 -29.95
C ILE A 136 -9.25 2.84 -30.09
N PRO A 137 -9.73 3.69 -31.02
CA PRO A 137 -9.12 4.99 -31.27
C PRO A 137 -9.39 5.95 -30.11
N THR A 138 -8.38 6.74 -29.74
CA THR A 138 -8.54 7.77 -28.71
C THR A 138 -9.65 8.75 -29.10
N GLY A 139 -10.55 9.05 -28.16
CA GLY A 139 -11.66 9.96 -28.38
C GLY A 139 -12.92 9.31 -28.98
N THR A 140 -12.99 7.98 -29.08
CA THR A 140 -14.27 7.28 -29.23
C THR A 140 -15.12 7.47 -27.97
N THR A 141 -16.41 7.71 -28.16
CA THR A 141 -17.40 7.89 -27.09
C THR A 141 -18.53 6.89 -27.24
N LEU A 142 -19.14 6.50 -26.11
CA LEU A 142 -20.33 5.64 -26.07
C LEU A 142 -21.59 6.51 -26.06
N ASN A 143 -22.48 6.31 -27.03
CA ASN A 143 -23.78 6.97 -27.09
C ASN A 143 -24.84 6.15 -26.33
N SER A 144 -24.95 4.85 -26.62
CA SER A 144 -25.89 3.95 -25.93
C SER A 144 -25.46 2.47 -25.99
N VAL A 145 -26.02 1.67 -25.08
CA VAL A 145 -26.06 0.21 -25.16
C VAL A 145 -27.50 -0.20 -24.87
N GLU A 146 -28.15 -0.87 -25.81
CA GLU A 146 -29.51 -1.39 -25.66
C GLU A 146 -29.48 -2.91 -25.83
N ILE A 147 -30.16 -3.64 -24.95
CA ILE A 147 -30.20 -5.11 -24.99
C ILE A 147 -31.66 -5.53 -25.19
N ASP A 148 -31.94 -6.17 -26.32
CA ASP A 148 -33.24 -6.73 -26.66
C ASP A 148 -33.07 -8.10 -27.31
N ASP A 149 -33.92 -9.06 -26.96
CA ASP A 149 -33.87 -10.45 -27.48
C ASP A 149 -32.46 -11.09 -27.52
N ARG A 150 -31.64 -10.82 -26.48
CA ARG A 150 -30.24 -11.29 -26.34
C ARG A 150 -29.25 -10.68 -27.34
N ILE A 151 -29.64 -9.65 -28.07
CA ILE A 151 -28.78 -8.87 -28.95
C ILE A 151 -28.47 -7.54 -28.26
N ALA A 152 -27.19 -7.19 -28.15
CA ALA A 152 -26.76 -5.89 -27.67
C ALA A 152 -26.49 -4.95 -28.85
N THR A 153 -27.31 -3.91 -29.01
CA THR A 153 -27.04 -2.81 -29.94
C THR A 153 -26.17 -1.78 -29.23
N VAL A 154 -24.95 -1.56 -29.73
CA VAL A 154 -23.98 -0.60 -29.19
C VAL A 154 -23.77 0.54 -30.18
N ASP A 155 -24.11 1.76 -29.75
CA ASP A 155 -23.93 2.99 -30.53
C ASP A 155 -22.68 3.73 -30.05
N LEU A 156 -21.68 3.84 -30.91
CA LEU A 156 -20.41 4.53 -30.66
C LEU A 156 -20.29 5.76 -31.57
N SER A 157 -19.42 6.70 -31.22
CA SER A 157 -19.13 7.81 -32.14
C SER A 157 -18.38 7.34 -33.39
N ALA A 158 -18.56 8.05 -34.52
CA ALA A 158 -17.88 7.74 -35.78
C ALA A 158 -16.34 7.65 -35.69
N ASN A 159 -15.73 8.23 -34.66
CA ASN A 159 -14.31 8.07 -34.35
C ASN A 159 -13.90 6.59 -34.22
N PHE A 160 -14.81 5.69 -33.82
CA PHE A 160 -14.54 4.27 -33.69
C PHE A 160 -14.11 3.60 -35.00
N GLU A 161 -14.56 4.11 -36.14
CA GLU A 161 -14.16 3.60 -37.46
C GLU A 161 -12.78 4.12 -37.90
N SER A 162 -12.21 5.10 -37.20
CA SER A 162 -11.01 5.79 -37.63
C SER A 162 -9.73 4.98 -37.38
N GLY A 163 -8.92 4.81 -38.43
CA GLY A 163 -7.52 4.42 -38.33
C GLY A 163 -7.24 2.93 -38.07
N GLY A 164 -5.99 2.56 -38.38
CA GLY A 164 -5.49 1.18 -38.32
C GLY A 164 -5.74 0.40 -39.61
N GLY A 165 -4.92 -0.63 -39.86
CA GLY A 165 -5.20 -1.62 -40.91
C GLY A 165 -6.22 -2.67 -40.44
N ILE A 166 -6.62 -3.58 -41.33
CA ILE A 166 -7.65 -4.60 -41.07
C ILE A 166 -7.53 -5.32 -39.71
N THR A 167 -6.31 -5.66 -39.28
CA THR A 167 -6.07 -6.31 -37.99
C THR A 167 -6.53 -5.46 -36.81
N ASN A 168 -6.22 -4.16 -36.79
CA ASN A 168 -6.65 -3.26 -35.72
C ASN A 168 -8.17 -3.02 -35.74
N ILE A 169 -8.76 -3.06 -36.93
CA ILE A 169 -10.21 -2.92 -37.12
C ILE A 169 -10.95 -4.15 -36.56
N SER A 170 -10.46 -5.36 -36.85
CA SER A 170 -11.05 -6.57 -36.27
C SER A 170 -10.81 -6.65 -34.76
N SER A 171 -9.62 -6.26 -34.27
CA SER A 171 -9.33 -6.28 -32.83
C SER A 171 -10.22 -5.33 -32.04
N ARG A 172 -10.51 -4.11 -32.53
CA ARG A 172 -11.39 -3.18 -31.81
C ARG A 172 -12.84 -3.68 -31.73
N LEU A 173 -13.33 -4.32 -32.79
CA LEU A 173 -14.65 -4.96 -32.78
C LEU A 173 -14.67 -6.12 -31.78
N ALA A 174 -13.64 -6.97 -31.80
CA ALA A 174 -13.49 -8.08 -30.87
C ALA A 174 -13.50 -7.63 -29.39
N GLN A 175 -12.78 -6.55 -29.05
CA GLN A 175 -12.78 -6.00 -27.68
C GLN A 175 -14.19 -5.66 -27.18
N VAL A 176 -15.01 -5.02 -28.03
CA VAL A 176 -16.41 -4.69 -27.69
C VAL A 176 -17.28 -5.94 -27.60
N VAL A 177 -17.18 -6.82 -28.60
CA VAL A 177 -17.99 -8.05 -28.66
C VAL A 177 -17.71 -8.95 -27.46
N TYR A 178 -16.44 -9.24 -27.16
CA TYR A 178 -16.07 -10.07 -26.00
C TYR A 178 -16.55 -9.48 -24.68
N THR A 179 -16.49 -8.16 -24.54
CA THR A 179 -16.97 -7.46 -23.34
C THR A 179 -18.50 -7.55 -23.22
N LEU A 180 -19.28 -7.35 -24.28
CA LEU A 180 -20.74 -7.42 -24.19
C LEU A 180 -21.26 -8.86 -24.02
N THR A 181 -20.70 -9.80 -24.76
CA THR A 181 -21.09 -11.23 -24.73
C THR A 181 -20.59 -11.96 -23.49
N GLN A 182 -19.96 -11.26 -22.53
CA GLN A 182 -19.69 -11.83 -21.20
C GLN A 182 -20.95 -12.00 -20.37
N PHE A 183 -21.97 -11.17 -20.65
CA PHE A 183 -23.23 -11.20 -19.93
C PHE A 183 -24.10 -12.31 -20.51
N SER A 184 -24.62 -13.18 -19.64
CA SER A 184 -25.49 -14.28 -20.08
C SER A 184 -26.80 -13.82 -20.74
N THR A 185 -27.08 -12.52 -20.75
CA THR A 185 -28.21 -11.88 -21.44
C THR A 185 -27.86 -11.38 -22.83
N VAL A 186 -26.62 -11.56 -23.32
CA VAL A 186 -26.15 -11.11 -24.63
C VAL A 186 -25.42 -12.24 -25.33
N ASP A 187 -25.94 -12.68 -26.49
CA ASP A 187 -25.30 -13.65 -27.36
C ASP A 187 -24.57 -12.97 -28.53
N GLU A 188 -25.19 -11.93 -29.09
CA GLU A 188 -24.74 -11.25 -30.30
C GLU A 188 -24.72 -9.73 -30.12
N VAL A 189 -23.97 -9.03 -30.96
CA VAL A 189 -23.77 -7.58 -30.92
C VAL A 189 -24.06 -6.97 -32.28
N VAL A 190 -24.80 -5.86 -32.27
CA VAL A 190 -25.04 -5.01 -33.44
C VAL A 190 -24.36 -3.66 -33.21
N PHE A 191 -23.62 -3.17 -34.21
CA PHE A 191 -22.92 -1.89 -34.12
C PHE A 191 -23.68 -0.77 -34.84
N GLU A 192 -23.81 0.36 -34.14
CA GLU A 192 -24.22 1.63 -34.72
C GLU A 192 -23.11 2.68 -34.55
N LEU A 193 -23.02 3.59 -35.52
CA LEU A 193 -22.15 4.76 -35.43
C LEU A 193 -22.98 6.04 -35.58
N ASP A 194 -22.98 6.86 -34.52
CA ASP A 194 -23.81 8.06 -34.40
C ASP A 194 -25.29 7.78 -34.75
N GLY A 195 -25.83 6.68 -34.20
CA GLY A 195 -27.21 6.22 -34.38
C GLY A 195 -27.53 5.66 -35.77
N LYS A 196 -26.52 5.27 -36.56
CA LYS A 196 -26.69 4.64 -37.87
C LYS A 196 -26.16 3.21 -37.87
N PRO A 197 -26.97 2.23 -38.32
CA PRO A 197 -26.50 0.85 -38.47
C PRO A 197 -25.27 0.76 -39.39
N VAL A 198 -24.23 0.07 -38.92
CA VAL A 198 -23.05 -0.19 -39.75
C VAL A 198 -23.23 -1.52 -40.47
N THR A 199 -23.36 -1.47 -41.80
CA THR A 199 -23.46 -2.69 -42.63
C THR A 199 -22.12 -3.06 -43.26
N GLN A 200 -21.23 -2.08 -43.43
CA GLN A 200 -19.88 -2.26 -43.91
C GLN A 200 -18.97 -1.40 -43.04
N PHE A 201 -18.10 -2.06 -42.28
CA PHE A 201 -17.23 -1.41 -41.31
C PHE A 201 -15.82 -1.27 -41.89
N SER A 202 -15.32 -0.03 -41.90
CA SER A 202 -14.09 0.36 -42.61
C SER A 202 -14.19 0.18 -44.13
N GLY A 203 -13.46 1.02 -44.88
CA GLY A 203 -13.29 0.90 -46.33
C GLY A 203 -12.67 -0.43 -46.80
N GLU A 204 -12.27 -1.29 -45.86
CA GLU A 204 -11.78 -2.66 -46.08
C GLU A 204 -12.89 -3.72 -46.16
N GLY A 205 -14.15 -3.37 -45.83
CA GLY A 205 -15.31 -4.19 -46.18
C GLY A 205 -15.66 -5.31 -45.20
N ILE A 206 -15.44 -5.12 -43.90
CA ILE A 206 -15.95 -6.06 -42.88
C ILE A 206 -17.48 -6.00 -42.89
N ASP A 207 -18.11 -7.15 -43.08
CA ASP A 207 -19.55 -7.28 -43.16
C ASP A 207 -20.15 -7.35 -41.76
N LEU A 208 -20.92 -6.32 -41.40
CA LEU A 208 -21.65 -6.23 -40.12
C LEU A 208 -23.16 -6.16 -40.37
N ARG A 209 -23.63 -6.67 -41.51
CA ARG A 209 -25.07 -6.70 -41.84
C ARG A 209 -25.89 -7.55 -40.88
N ASP A 210 -25.29 -8.61 -40.36
CA ASP A 210 -25.89 -9.51 -39.39
C ASP A 210 -25.21 -9.29 -38.01
N PRO A 211 -25.90 -9.56 -36.89
CA PRO A 211 -25.29 -9.52 -35.56
C PRO A 211 -24.05 -10.42 -35.49
N VAL A 212 -23.03 -9.97 -34.76
CA VAL A 212 -21.76 -10.69 -34.59
C VAL A 212 -21.58 -11.23 -33.18
N ASP A 213 -20.88 -12.36 -33.05
CA ASP A 213 -20.64 -13.03 -31.78
C ASP A 213 -19.15 -13.28 -31.50
N ARG A 214 -18.85 -13.94 -30.38
CA ARG A 214 -17.46 -14.24 -29.99
C ARG A 214 -16.73 -15.11 -31.01
N SER A 215 -17.42 -16.02 -31.68
CA SER A 215 -16.83 -16.99 -32.61
C SER A 215 -16.31 -16.31 -33.88
N ASP A 216 -16.91 -15.20 -34.31
CA ASP A 216 -16.46 -14.39 -35.44
C ASP A 216 -15.03 -13.86 -35.27
N TYR A 217 -14.62 -13.63 -34.02
CA TYR A 217 -13.32 -13.04 -33.69
C TYR A 217 -12.31 -14.04 -33.11
N ALA A 218 -12.74 -15.25 -32.75
CA ALA A 218 -11.91 -16.23 -32.03
C ALA A 218 -10.62 -16.64 -32.78
N THR A 219 -10.62 -16.57 -34.12
CA THR A 219 -9.43 -16.87 -34.94
C THR A 219 -8.53 -15.65 -35.14
N ILE A 220 -9.07 -14.44 -34.98
CA ILE A 220 -8.37 -13.17 -35.22
C ILE A 220 -7.70 -12.69 -33.93
N LEU A 221 -8.44 -12.75 -32.83
CA LEU A 221 -8.02 -12.30 -31.51
C LEU A 221 -8.46 -13.34 -30.47
N PRO A 222 -7.83 -14.52 -30.42
CA PRO A 222 -8.15 -15.55 -29.42
C PRO A 222 -8.07 -14.99 -28.00
N ILE A 223 -9.00 -15.40 -27.15
CA ILE A 223 -9.00 -15.02 -25.72
C ILE A 223 -7.92 -15.84 -25.02
N ASP A 224 -6.97 -15.16 -24.40
CA ASP A 224 -6.06 -15.77 -23.43
C ASP A 224 -6.83 -15.99 -22.13
N SER A 225 -7.23 -17.24 -21.88
CA SER A 225 -8.02 -17.63 -20.71
C SER A 225 -7.18 -17.76 -19.45
N GLY A 226 -6.16 -16.91 -19.28
CA GLY A 226 -5.35 -16.84 -18.07
C GLY A 226 -6.22 -16.76 -16.82
N ASP A 227 -5.71 -17.27 -15.69
CA ASP A 227 -6.47 -17.36 -14.45
C ASP A 227 -7.08 -16.01 -14.07
N PHE A 228 -8.31 -16.04 -13.58
CA PHE A 228 -9.01 -14.88 -13.06
C PHE A 228 -8.30 -14.38 -11.79
N VAL A 229 -7.35 -13.47 -11.96
CA VAL A 229 -6.63 -12.83 -10.87
C VAL A 229 -7.20 -11.42 -10.69
N ILE A 230 -7.79 -11.14 -9.52
CA ILE A 230 -8.04 -9.76 -9.12
C ILE A 230 -6.67 -9.10 -9.10
N PRO A 231 -6.42 -8.03 -9.86
CA PRO A 231 -5.10 -7.45 -9.93
C PRO A 231 -4.84 -6.89 -8.52
N SER A 232 -3.73 -7.32 -7.93
CA SER A 232 -3.22 -6.76 -6.69
C SER A 232 -1.91 -6.06 -7.01
N TRP A 233 -1.74 -4.87 -6.46
CA TRP A 233 -0.53 -4.07 -6.57
C TRP A 233 -0.06 -3.72 -5.15
N ASP A 234 1.21 -3.39 -4.99
CA ASP A 234 1.81 -2.98 -3.71
C ASP A 234 2.46 -1.58 -3.79
N SER A 235 2.97 -1.09 -2.66
CA SER A 235 3.49 0.28 -2.52
C SER A 235 4.56 0.63 -3.55
N VAL A 236 5.36 -0.33 -4.02
CA VAL A 236 6.44 -0.06 -4.97
C VAL A 236 5.93 0.30 -6.37
N ASP A 237 4.69 -0.07 -6.70
CA ASP A 237 4.02 0.27 -7.96
C ASP A 237 3.52 1.72 -8.01
N LEU A 238 3.56 2.46 -6.89
CA LEU A 238 3.11 3.87 -6.83
C LEU A 238 4.17 4.89 -7.26
N ALA A 239 5.43 4.48 -7.41
CA ALA A 239 6.54 5.38 -7.71
C ALA A 239 6.34 6.18 -9.02
N ASP A 240 5.54 5.66 -9.95
CA ASP A 240 5.20 6.31 -11.23
C ASP A 240 4.11 7.40 -11.13
N LEU A 241 3.45 7.55 -9.97
CA LEU A 241 2.46 8.60 -9.70
C LEU A 241 3.05 9.82 -8.97
N GLU A 242 4.36 9.82 -8.70
CA GLU A 242 5.07 10.91 -8.02
C GLU A 242 5.15 12.16 -8.91
N GLY A 243 4.14 13.03 -8.80
CA GLY A 243 4.11 14.33 -9.48
C GLY A 243 2.87 15.18 -9.17
N GLY A 244 2.04 14.75 -8.22
CA GLY A 244 0.80 15.42 -7.83
C GLY A 244 1.02 16.74 -7.08
N ASP A 245 -0.05 17.53 -6.99
CA ASP A 245 -0.11 18.68 -6.10
C ASP A 245 0.16 18.21 -4.65
N HIS A 246 1.15 18.80 -3.98
CA HIS A 246 1.47 18.44 -2.60
C HIS A 246 0.29 18.67 -1.66
N ALA A 247 -0.60 19.61 -1.99
CA ALA A 247 -1.82 19.86 -1.21
C ALA A 247 -2.78 18.66 -1.18
N SER A 248 -2.72 17.75 -2.16
CA SER A 248 -3.50 16.52 -2.18
C SER A 248 -2.68 15.27 -1.85
N THR A 249 -1.40 15.42 -1.54
CA THR A 249 -0.54 14.28 -1.16
C THR A 249 -0.71 13.96 0.32
N ALA A 250 -0.82 12.67 0.62
CA ALA A 250 -0.88 12.14 1.97
C ALA A 250 0.17 11.05 2.17
N ILE A 251 0.53 10.81 3.42
CA ILE A 251 1.46 9.75 3.83
C ILE A 251 0.76 8.74 4.74
N VAL A 252 1.10 7.46 4.57
CA VAL A 252 0.59 6.38 5.42
C VAL A 252 1.25 6.44 6.80
N VAL A 253 0.42 6.63 7.83
CA VAL A 253 0.83 6.77 9.23
C VAL A 253 0.12 5.76 10.12
N LEU A 254 0.61 5.55 11.35
CA LEU A 254 -0.02 4.71 12.38
C LEU A 254 -0.13 3.22 12.01
N VAL A 255 0.67 2.75 11.05
CA VAL A 255 0.80 1.34 10.67
C VAL A 255 2.13 0.81 11.22
N ASP A 256 2.10 -0.38 11.83
CA ASP A 256 3.29 -1.05 12.37
C ASP A 256 4.24 -1.51 11.25
N ALA A 257 5.52 -1.74 11.59
CA ALA A 257 6.57 -2.05 10.61
C ALA A 257 6.34 -3.36 9.84
N ASP A 258 5.63 -4.29 10.45
CA ASP A 258 5.29 -5.61 9.92
C ASP A 258 3.82 -5.69 9.46
N ASP A 259 3.12 -4.55 9.35
CA ASP A 259 1.74 -4.46 8.91
C ASP A 259 1.60 -3.54 7.67
N VAL A 260 0.41 -3.55 7.07
CA VAL A 260 0.09 -2.80 5.86
C VAL A 260 -1.29 -2.14 5.94
N LEU A 261 -1.43 -0.99 5.29
CA LEU A 261 -2.73 -0.36 5.09
C LEU A 261 -3.42 -0.98 3.86
N ASN A 262 -4.55 -1.65 4.09
CA ASN A 262 -5.36 -2.23 3.04
C ASN A 262 -6.05 -1.17 2.17
N VAL A 263 -5.89 -1.28 0.84
CA VAL A 263 -6.59 -0.49 -0.18
C VAL A 263 -7.77 -1.29 -0.73
N ARG A 264 -8.94 -0.66 -0.83
CA ARG A 264 -10.20 -1.34 -1.07
C ARG A 264 -11.00 -0.73 -2.20
N VAL A 265 -11.82 -1.56 -2.84
CA VAL A 265 -12.71 -1.19 -3.97
C VAL A 265 -13.82 -0.22 -3.62
N ALA A 266 -14.15 -0.11 -2.33
CA ALA A 266 -15.18 0.77 -1.80
C ALA A 266 -14.89 1.03 -0.32
N PRO A 267 -15.47 2.09 0.27
CA PRO A 267 -15.37 2.36 1.70
C PRO A 267 -15.89 1.20 2.56
N GLY A 268 -15.12 0.77 3.57
CA GLY A 268 -15.56 -0.16 4.60
C GLY A 268 -14.64 -1.37 4.79
N THR A 269 -14.58 -1.91 6.00
CA THR A 269 -13.73 -3.07 6.34
C THR A 269 -14.20 -4.37 5.69
N ASP A 270 -15.45 -4.43 5.27
CA ASP A 270 -16.05 -5.59 4.59
C ASP A 270 -15.86 -5.53 3.07
N SER A 271 -15.29 -4.44 2.56
CA SER A 271 -15.02 -4.22 1.13
C SER A 271 -13.78 -5.00 0.67
N THR A 272 -13.73 -5.40 -0.59
CA THR A 272 -12.61 -6.21 -1.12
C THR A 272 -11.31 -5.42 -1.15
N ILE A 273 -10.22 -6.08 -0.75
CA ILE A 273 -8.86 -5.54 -0.81
C ILE A 273 -8.31 -5.76 -2.22
N VAL A 274 -7.73 -4.71 -2.81
CA VAL A 274 -7.13 -4.71 -4.15
C VAL A 274 -5.69 -4.24 -4.18
N GLY A 275 -5.16 -3.85 -3.03
CA GLY A 275 -3.77 -3.46 -2.87
C GLY A 275 -3.46 -3.20 -1.42
N THR A 276 -2.18 -2.96 -1.15
CA THR A 276 -1.67 -2.69 0.19
C THR A 276 -0.64 -1.58 0.11
N LEU A 277 -0.64 -0.71 1.11
CA LEU A 277 0.34 0.36 1.26
C LEU A 277 1.22 0.07 2.48
N GLU A 278 2.52 0.16 2.29
CA GLU A 278 3.47 0.09 3.40
C GLU A 278 3.43 1.38 4.23
N PRO A 279 3.82 1.33 5.52
CA PRO A 279 4.02 2.52 6.34
C PRO A 279 4.93 3.55 5.65
N GLY A 280 4.58 4.83 5.71
CA GLY A 280 5.35 5.91 5.06
C GLY A 280 5.13 6.04 3.55
N THR A 281 4.32 5.18 2.93
CA THR A 281 3.99 5.31 1.50
C THR A 281 3.25 6.62 1.24
N ARG A 282 3.64 7.34 0.18
CA ARG A 282 2.95 8.55 -0.27
C ARG A 282 1.86 8.20 -1.28
N VAL A 283 0.69 8.81 -1.12
CA VAL A 283 -0.47 8.62 -1.99
C VAL A 283 -1.12 9.95 -2.36
N THR A 284 -1.64 10.05 -3.57
CA THR A 284 -2.44 11.22 -4.00
C THR A 284 -3.90 10.98 -3.64
N ARG A 285 -4.49 11.87 -2.84
CA ARG A 285 -5.92 11.86 -2.53
C ARG A 285 -6.70 12.48 -3.69
N THR A 286 -7.84 11.89 -4.05
CA THR A 286 -8.76 12.47 -5.05
C THR A 286 -9.56 13.65 -4.46
N GLY A 287 -9.72 13.65 -3.13
CA GLY A 287 -10.55 14.59 -2.38
C GLY A 287 -11.86 13.96 -1.90
N ASP A 288 -12.28 12.85 -2.50
CA ASP A 288 -13.50 12.16 -2.12
C ASP A 288 -13.34 11.44 -0.79
N THR A 289 -14.39 11.52 0.03
CA THR A 289 -14.46 10.91 1.35
C THR A 289 -15.82 10.27 1.58
N ALA A 290 -15.84 9.21 2.39
CA ALA A 290 -17.06 8.50 2.72
C ALA A 290 -17.05 8.06 4.19
N LYS A 291 -18.19 8.15 4.87
CA LYS A 291 -18.33 7.71 6.26
C LYS A 291 -18.99 6.34 6.32
N VAL A 292 -18.31 5.35 6.90
CA VAL A 292 -18.85 4.01 7.12
C VAL A 292 -18.69 3.65 8.60
N GLY A 293 -19.82 3.55 9.30
CA GLY A 293 -19.82 3.45 10.76
C GLY A 293 -19.24 4.71 11.40
N THR A 294 -18.22 4.54 12.25
CA THR A 294 -17.48 5.63 12.88
C THR A 294 -16.24 6.05 12.08
N ALA A 295 -15.82 5.26 11.09
CA ALA A 295 -14.62 5.53 10.31
C ALA A 295 -14.91 6.42 9.11
N THR A 296 -13.98 7.33 8.84
CA THR A 296 -13.93 8.11 7.59
C THR A 296 -12.94 7.43 6.65
N TRP A 297 -13.41 7.14 5.45
CA TRP A 297 -12.63 6.58 4.35
C TRP A 297 -12.26 7.70 3.39
N ALA A 298 -11.06 7.60 2.83
CA ALA A 298 -10.53 8.53 1.84
C ALA A 298 -10.22 7.78 0.55
N GLU A 299 -10.56 8.39 -0.57
CA GLU A 299 -10.21 7.86 -1.88
C GLU A 299 -8.83 8.37 -2.33
N VAL A 300 -8.04 7.46 -2.88
CA VAL A 300 -6.66 7.64 -3.31
C VAL A 300 -6.46 7.09 -4.71
N GLN A 301 -5.56 7.70 -5.46
CA GLN A 301 -5.16 7.24 -6.79
C GLN A 301 -4.30 5.99 -6.68
N THR A 302 -4.54 5.00 -7.55
CA THR A 302 -3.78 3.75 -7.58
C THR A 302 -3.52 3.29 -9.03
N PRO A 303 -2.63 2.32 -9.26
CA PRO A 303 -2.39 1.75 -10.59
C PRO A 303 -3.64 1.14 -11.26
N LEU A 304 -4.66 0.78 -10.48
CA LEU A 304 -5.91 0.18 -10.96
C LEU A 304 -7.07 1.19 -11.08
N GLY A 305 -6.82 2.48 -10.84
CA GLY A 305 -7.84 3.52 -10.72
C GLY A 305 -8.00 4.03 -9.29
N ASP A 306 -9.03 4.81 -9.02
CA ASP A 306 -9.25 5.41 -7.70
C ASP A 306 -9.87 4.39 -6.74
N HIS A 307 -9.32 4.29 -5.52
CA HIS A 307 -9.69 3.28 -4.52
C HIS A 307 -9.65 3.85 -3.11
N TRP A 308 -10.18 3.09 -2.15
CA TRP A 308 -10.49 3.58 -0.80
C TRP A 308 -9.58 2.99 0.26
N VAL A 309 -9.05 3.86 1.12
CA VAL A 309 -8.34 3.47 2.34
C VAL A 309 -9.03 4.06 3.57
N ASN A 310 -8.77 3.48 4.74
CA ASN A 310 -9.25 4.09 5.98
C ASN A 310 -8.44 5.37 6.25
N GLY A 311 -9.12 6.52 6.25
CA GLY A 311 -8.49 7.83 6.37
C GLY A 311 -7.83 8.07 7.73
N HIS A 312 -8.10 7.25 8.74
CA HIS A 312 -7.36 7.27 10.01
C HIS A 312 -5.87 6.97 9.84
N PHE A 313 -5.46 6.28 8.76
CA PHE A 313 -4.06 5.94 8.51
C PHE A 313 -3.41 6.86 7.47
N LEU A 314 -4.06 7.98 7.12
CA LEU A 314 -3.47 9.00 6.23
C LEU A 314 -3.27 10.31 6.98
N ALA A 315 -2.07 10.88 6.90
CA ALA A 315 -1.76 12.25 7.31
C ALA A 315 -1.48 13.13 6.09
N ALA A 316 -1.66 14.44 6.21
CA ALA A 316 -1.27 15.36 5.15
C ALA A 316 0.26 15.36 5.00
N GLU A 317 0.77 15.29 3.77
CA GLU A 317 2.21 15.35 3.54
C GLU A 317 2.69 16.80 3.62
N VAL A 318 3.61 17.06 4.55
CA VAL A 318 4.39 18.30 4.60
C VAL A 318 5.82 17.94 4.23
N ARG A 319 6.48 18.74 3.38
CA ARG A 319 7.86 18.45 3.04
C ARG A 319 8.76 18.86 4.19
N ALA A 320 9.83 18.11 4.43
CA ALA A 320 10.81 18.44 5.46
C ALA A 320 11.29 19.91 5.39
N PRO A 321 11.67 20.51 4.24
CA PRO A 321 12.07 21.93 4.21
C PRO A 321 11.00 22.91 4.65
N ASP A 322 9.73 22.60 4.40
CA ASP A 322 8.58 23.43 4.78
C ASP A 322 8.32 23.30 6.29
N PHE A 323 8.34 22.06 6.83
CA PHE A 323 8.25 21.80 8.27
C PHE A 323 9.36 22.49 9.07
N GLN A 324 10.60 22.40 8.58
CA GLN A 324 11.78 23.00 9.22
C GLN A 324 11.69 24.53 9.33
N GLN A 325 10.96 25.18 8.43
CA GLN A 325 10.81 26.65 8.39
C GLN A 325 9.48 27.14 8.99
N ASP A 326 8.56 26.23 9.32
CA ASP A 326 7.25 26.61 9.86
C ASP A 326 7.39 27.13 11.30
N VAL A 327 7.09 28.41 11.49
CA VAL A 327 7.18 29.06 12.82
C VAL A 327 6.12 28.52 13.78
N ARG A 328 4.97 28.06 13.26
CA ARG A 328 3.83 27.57 14.05
C ARG A 328 4.14 26.25 14.77
N VAL A 329 5.12 25.50 14.26
CA VAL A 329 5.62 24.29 14.90
C VAL A 329 6.17 24.60 16.29
N GLN A 330 6.92 25.70 16.44
CA GLN A 330 7.40 26.13 17.76
C GLN A 330 6.27 26.69 18.61
N GLU A 331 5.35 27.47 18.02
CA GLU A 331 4.19 28.02 18.73
C GLU A 331 3.34 26.91 19.38
N VAL A 332 3.14 25.77 18.71
CA VAL A 332 2.42 24.63 19.27
C VAL A 332 3.14 24.00 20.47
N VAL A 333 4.47 23.96 20.46
CA VAL A 333 5.28 23.46 21.59
C VAL A 333 5.21 24.43 22.77
N ASP A 334 5.29 25.73 22.50
CA ASP A 334 5.16 26.78 23.50
C ASP A 334 3.75 26.79 24.12
N ASP A 335 2.71 26.61 23.31
CA ASP A 335 1.33 26.49 23.78
C ASP A 335 1.10 25.21 24.59
N LEU A 336 1.74 24.08 24.22
CA LEU A 336 1.71 22.88 25.04
C LEU A 336 2.28 23.15 26.43
N ALA A 337 3.47 23.76 26.51
CA ALA A 337 4.10 24.10 27.79
C ALA A 337 3.18 25.01 28.63
N ARG A 338 2.65 26.08 28.02
CA ARG A 338 1.68 26.96 28.66
C ARG A 338 0.49 26.20 29.21
N ILE A 339 -0.15 25.35 28.39
CA ILE A 339 -1.35 24.58 28.79
C ILE A 339 -1.04 23.64 29.97
N LEU A 340 0.11 22.99 29.96
CA LEU A 340 0.54 22.10 31.04
C LEU A 340 0.80 22.86 32.35
N ASP A 341 1.29 24.10 32.29
CA ASP A 341 1.51 24.96 33.46
C ASP A 341 0.20 25.58 33.99
N THR A 342 -0.68 26.05 33.11
CA THR A 342 -1.88 26.80 33.49
C THR A 342 -3.09 25.93 33.84
N GLY A 343 -3.14 24.69 33.36
CA GLY A 343 -4.33 23.84 33.49
C GLY A 343 -5.36 24.01 32.37
N ASP A 344 -4.99 24.62 31.24
CA ASP A 344 -5.91 24.88 30.13
C ASP A 344 -6.27 23.58 29.36
N ASP A 345 -7.19 23.69 28.38
CA ASP A 345 -7.67 22.52 27.62
C ASP A 345 -6.67 22.11 26.51
N LEU A 346 -6.05 20.94 26.66
CA LEU A 346 -5.11 20.37 25.68
C LEU A 346 -5.65 20.23 24.25
N ARG A 347 -6.98 20.22 24.06
CA ARG A 347 -7.57 20.16 22.72
C ARG A 347 -7.28 21.39 21.85
N GLU A 348 -6.76 22.47 22.43
CA GLU A 348 -6.29 23.64 21.68
C GLU A 348 -5.12 23.29 20.75
N VAL A 349 -4.26 22.35 21.15
CA VAL A 349 -3.05 21.97 20.42
C VAL A 349 -3.06 20.52 19.92
N VAL A 350 -3.89 19.65 20.51
CA VAL A 350 -3.95 18.22 20.17
C VAL A 350 -4.82 17.96 18.93
N SER A 351 -4.37 17.02 18.09
CA SER A 351 -5.06 16.53 16.89
C SER A 351 -6.43 15.93 17.23
N GLN A 352 -7.38 16.00 16.29
CA GLN A 352 -8.67 15.32 16.41
C GLN A 352 -8.56 13.79 16.49
N ARG A 353 -7.40 13.21 16.16
CA ARG A 353 -7.07 11.79 16.39
C ARG A 353 -6.94 11.44 17.87
N GLY A 354 -6.76 12.44 18.72
CA GLY A 354 -6.42 12.27 20.12
C GLY A 354 -4.91 12.32 20.35
N LEU A 355 -4.49 11.86 21.53
CA LEU A 355 -3.12 11.97 22.00
C LEU A 355 -2.57 10.59 22.36
N THR A 356 -1.41 10.26 21.84
CA THR A 356 -0.63 9.09 22.31
C THR A 356 0.49 9.55 23.22
N VAL A 357 0.63 8.94 24.38
CA VAL A 357 1.70 9.24 25.35
C VAL A 357 2.55 8.00 25.55
N ILE A 358 3.85 8.12 25.30
CA ILE A 358 4.85 7.07 25.55
C ILE A 358 5.80 7.58 26.63
N HIS A 359 5.69 7.00 27.82
CA HIS A 359 6.49 7.39 28.99
C HIS A 359 7.18 6.16 29.60
N HIS A 360 8.32 5.79 29.01
CA HIS A 360 9.16 4.63 29.36
C HIS A 360 8.42 3.28 29.44
N GLY A 361 7.40 3.08 28.61
CA GLY A 361 6.58 1.88 28.61
C GLY A 361 5.59 1.86 27.45
N ASP A 362 4.58 0.99 27.55
CA ASP A 362 3.58 0.82 26.49
C ASP A 362 2.85 2.13 26.15
N PRO A 363 2.61 2.43 24.87
CA PRO A 363 1.89 3.63 24.45
C PRO A 363 0.48 3.71 25.03
N VAL A 364 0.11 4.90 25.49
CA VAL A 364 -1.22 5.15 26.04
C VAL A 364 -1.97 6.12 25.15
N ARG A 365 -3.11 5.68 24.65
CA ARG A 365 -3.92 6.42 23.69
C ARG A 365 -5.14 7.04 24.37
N TYR A 366 -5.29 8.35 24.22
CA TYR A 366 -6.44 9.13 24.66
C TYR A 366 -7.25 9.56 23.44
N SER A 367 -8.56 9.30 23.44
CA SER A 367 -9.43 9.89 22.42
C SER A 367 -9.45 11.42 22.55
N PHE A 368 -9.72 12.14 21.47
CA PHE A 368 -9.83 13.60 21.51
C PHE A 368 -10.81 14.11 22.57
N SER A 369 -11.90 13.37 22.84
CA SER A 369 -12.82 13.69 23.92
C SER A 369 -12.23 13.48 25.33
N ALA A 370 -11.34 12.51 25.53
CA ALA A 370 -10.72 12.25 26.82
C ALA A 370 -9.63 13.29 27.15
N VAL A 371 -8.95 13.79 26.11
CA VAL A 371 -7.89 14.82 26.22
C VAL A 371 -8.38 16.07 26.96
N SER A 372 -9.66 16.45 26.81
CA SER A 372 -10.23 17.66 27.42
C SER A 372 -10.23 17.69 28.95
N THR A 373 -9.99 16.55 29.59
CA THR A 373 -10.00 16.42 31.05
C THR A 373 -8.67 15.97 31.61
N LEU A 374 -7.66 15.83 30.74
CA LEU A 374 -6.44 15.11 31.08
C LEU A 374 -5.54 15.89 32.03
N VAL A 375 -5.46 17.22 31.86
CA VAL A 375 -4.67 18.11 32.72
C VAL A 375 -5.25 18.20 34.13
N ASP A 376 -6.57 18.26 34.26
CA ASP A 376 -7.25 18.30 35.56
C ASP A 376 -7.51 16.91 36.17
N SER A 377 -7.10 15.84 35.49
CA SER A 377 -7.43 14.48 35.92
C SER A 377 -6.67 14.10 37.19
N THR A 378 -7.43 13.67 38.20
CA THR A 378 -6.88 13.03 39.41
C THR A 378 -6.65 11.54 39.24
N THR A 379 -6.83 11.01 38.02
CA THR A 379 -6.65 9.58 37.75
C THR A 379 -5.17 9.27 37.73
N GLU A 380 -4.69 8.63 38.79
CA GLU A 380 -3.34 8.09 38.85
C GLU A 380 -3.21 6.79 38.07
N ARG A 381 -2.03 6.57 37.51
CA ARG A 381 -1.69 5.33 36.84
C ARG A 381 -0.23 5.00 36.97
N GLN A 382 0.07 3.72 36.77
CA GLN A 382 1.44 3.27 36.71
C GLN A 382 2.05 3.67 35.37
N TRP A 383 2.97 4.62 35.39
CA TRP A 383 3.79 4.97 34.25
C TRP A 383 5.03 4.08 34.19
N GLY A 384 5.61 3.97 33.01
CA GLY A 384 6.87 3.26 32.82
C GLY A 384 8.03 3.98 33.49
N VAL A 385 9.15 3.28 33.66
CA VAL A 385 10.38 3.83 34.24
C VAL A 385 11.58 3.51 33.35
N PRO A 386 12.59 4.39 33.29
CA PRO A 386 13.75 4.24 32.38
C PRO A 386 14.46 2.90 32.51
N ASP A 387 14.70 2.45 33.75
CA ASP A 387 15.48 1.24 34.00
C ASP A 387 14.62 -0.04 34.04
N GLY A 388 13.28 0.07 33.89
CA GLY A 388 12.34 -1.07 33.89
C GLY A 388 12.22 -1.87 35.20
N VAL A 389 13.05 -1.61 36.22
CA VAL A 389 13.18 -2.47 37.41
C VAL A 389 12.36 -1.99 38.61
N ASN A 390 12.18 -0.67 38.79
CA ASN A 390 11.48 -0.14 39.96
C ASN A 390 10.46 0.93 39.55
N PRO A 391 9.22 0.53 39.22
CA PRO A 391 8.16 1.48 38.94
C PRO A 391 7.95 2.38 40.18
N GLY A 392 8.12 3.68 40.02
CA GLY A 392 7.74 4.67 41.04
C GLY A 392 6.25 4.59 41.39
N PRO A 393 5.76 5.39 42.36
CA PRO A 393 4.34 5.40 42.67
C PRO A 393 3.51 5.79 41.42
N PRO A 394 2.25 5.33 41.32
CA PRO A 394 1.32 5.84 40.32
C PRO A 394 1.24 7.37 40.38
N ALA A 395 1.10 7.99 39.22
CA ALA A 395 1.05 9.44 39.09
C ALA A 395 -0.05 9.85 38.11
N THR A 396 -0.56 11.07 38.25
CA THR A 396 -1.49 11.66 37.27
C THR A 396 -0.77 11.97 35.96
N PHE A 397 -1.52 12.37 34.93
CA PHE A 397 -0.92 12.82 33.67
C PHE A 397 0.00 14.03 33.88
N VAL A 398 -0.44 15.05 34.61
CA VAL A 398 0.38 16.25 34.86
C VAL A 398 1.63 15.91 35.65
N GLN A 399 1.52 15.11 36.71
CA GLN A 399 2.68 14.73 37.53
C GLN A 399 3.76 13.95 36.76
N ALA A 400 3.35 13.08 35.83
CA ALA A 400 4.30 12.27 35.06
C ALA A 400 4.78 12.99 33.80
N VAL A 401 3.85 13.48 32.98
CA VAL A 401 4.10 14.06 31.65
C VAL A 401 4.30 15.57 31.73
N GLY A 402 3.40 16.27 32.43
CA GLY A 402 3.45 17.73 32.54
C GLY A 402 4.72 18.23 33.22
N ASP A 403 4.97 17.78 34.45
CA ASP A 403 6.10 18.21 35.26
C ASP A 403 7.45 17.89 34.58
N SER A 404 7.57 16.70 33.97
CA SER A 404 8.82 16.31 33.29
C SER A 404 9.00 16.97 31.93
N PHE A 405 7.94 17.27 31.20
CA PHE A 405 8.00 18.06 29.97
C PHE A 405 8.41 19.51 30.27
N LEU A 406 7.77 20.14 31.26
CA LEU A 406 8.09 21.50 31.70
C LEU A 406 9.53 21.61 32.22
N ALA A 407 10.02 20.60 32.95
CA ALA A 407 11.41 20.57 33.39
C ALA A 407 12.42 20.63 32.23
N VAL A 408 12.15 19.97 31.11
CA VAL A 408 12.98 20.03 29.91
C VAL A 408 12.75 21.34 29.15
N TYR A 409 11.49 21.77 29.01
CA TYR A 409 11.16 23.01 28.28
C TYR A 409 11.76 24.27 28.94
N ASP A 410 11.72 24.35 30.27
CA ASP A 410 12.20 25.51 31.03
C ASP A 410 13.73 25.51 31.26
N ASP A 411 14.43 24.43 30.91
CA ASP A 411 15.88 24.36 31.03
C ASP A 411 16.55 25.29 30.00
N PRO A 412 17.35 26.29 30.42
CA PRO A 412 18.02 27.21 29.50
C PRO A 412 19.08 26.54 28.61
N GLU A 413 19.53 25.33 28.93
CA GLU A 413 20.46 24.54 28.12
C GLU A 413 19.74 23.65 27.10
N THR A 414 18.40 23.63 27.09
CA THR A 414 17.63 22.82 26.15
C THR A 414 17.86 23.23 24.71
N THR A 415 18.17 22.24 23.88
CA THR A 415 18.26 22.38 22.42
C THR A 415 17.02 21.81 21.75
N VAL A 416 16.57 22.45 20.67
CA VAL A 416 15.42 22.01 19.89
C VAL A 416 15.88 21.52 18.53
N GLU A 417 15.45 20.30 18.18
CA GLU A 417 15.70 19.63 16.91
C GLU A 417 14.36 19.35 16.21
N ARG A 418 14.37 19.29 14.87
CA ARG A 418 13.17 19.05 14.06
C ARG A 418 13.45 17.93 13.07
N ASP A 419 12.59 16.92 13.01
CA ASP A 419 12.76 15.68 12.22
C ASP A 419 14.13 14.99 12.40
N GLU A 420 14.84 15.35 13.46
CA GLU A 420 16.11 14.80 13.86
C GLU A 420 15.92 14.25 15.27
N TRP A 421 16.60 13.15 15.53
CA TRP A 421 16.72 12.61 16.87
C TRP A 421 18.19 12.68 17.26
N HIS A 422 18.40 12.96 18.54
CA HIS A 422 19.68 13.46 19.04
C HIS A 422 20.87 12.52 18.80
N ASP A 423 20.69 11.19 18.82
CA ASP A 423 21.79 10.23 18.64
C ASP A 423 21.66 9.33 17.39
N THR A 424 21.84 9.95 16.22
CA THR A 424 21.83 9.24 14.91
C THR A 424 22.90 8.16 14.73
N ASN A 425 23.83 7.96 15.67
CA ASN A 425 24.85 6.91 15.59
C ASN A 425 24.37 5.55 16.12
N LEU A 426 23.23 5.53 16.82
CA LEU A 426 22.63 4.31 17.33
C LEU A 426 21.80 3.60 16.25
N PRO A 427 21.64 2.26 16.34
CA PRO A 427 20.80 1.53 15.39
C PRO A 427 19.35 2.04 15.46
N ASP A 428 18.60 1.91 14.36
CA ASP A 428 17.20 2.34 14.28
C ASP A 428 16.26 1.68 15.33
N SER A 429 16.67 0.54 15.88
CA SER A 429 16.01 -0.10 17.04
C SER A 429 16.10 0.69 18.34
N ALA A 430 17.00 1.68 18.41
CA ALA A 430 17.17 2.58 19.53
C ALA A 430 16.45 3.92 19.34
N ASN A 431 15.79 4.14 18.19
CA ASN A 431 15.02 5.36 17.98
C ASN A 431 13.82 5.38 18.95
N PRO A 432 13.72 6.39 19.81
CA PRO A 432 12.71 6.45 20.88
C PRO A 432 11.29 6.61 20.34
N ILE A 433 11.13 7.15 19.13
CA ILE A 433 9.82 7.31 18.48
C ILE A 433 9.38 5.94 17.95
N PRO A 434 8.24 5.38 18.43
CA PRO A 434 7.72 4.12 17.93
C PRO A 434 7.47 4.15 16.44
N PHE A 435 7.73 3.03 15.75
CA PHE A 435 7.66 2.95 14.29
C PHE A 435 6.36 3.53 13.67
N PRO A 436 5.14 3.26 14.19
CA PRO A 436 3.90 3.83 13.64
C PRO A 436 3.83 5.36 13.65
N LEU A 437 4.63 6.00 14.49
CA LEU A 437 4.67 7.46 14.66
C LEU A 437 5.78 8.12 13.84
N ARG A 438 6.73 7.36 13.27
CA ARG A 438 7.91 7.91 12.57
C ARG A 438 7.59 8.59 11.25
N ALA A 439 6.44 8.29 10.66
CA ALA A 439 5.95 8.97 9.47
C ALA A 439 5.35 10.36 9.76
N PHE A 440 5.10 10.70 11.04
CA PHE A 440 4.79 12.07 11.43
C PHE A 440 6.06 12.88 11.60
N HIS A 441 5.94 14.18 11.36
CA HIS A 441 6.98 15.13 11.74
C HIS A 441 7.13 15.20 13.26
N HIS A 442 8.32 15.52 13.74
CA HIS A 442 8.58 15.62 15.18
C HIS A 442 9.48 16.78 15.56
N VAL A 443 9.25 17.29 16.76
CA VAL A 443 10.11 18.25 17.45
C VAL A 443 10.75 17.55 18.65
N GLY A 444 12.08 17.48 18.66
CA GLY A 444 12.87 17.00 19.78
C GLY A 444 13.28 18.15 20.70
N LEU A 445 13.10 18.00 22.00
CA LEU A 445 13.63 18.87 23.04
C LEU A 445 14.64 18.06 23.85
N HIS A 446 15.90 18.48 23.83
CA HIS A 446 16.99 17.80 24.52
C HIS A 446 17.53 18.68 25.65
N SER A 447 17.36 18.24 26.88
CA SER A 447 18.06 18.79 28.06
C SER A 447 19.26 17.89 28.39
N PRO A 448 20.49 18.42 28.44
CA PRO A 448 21.70 17.62 28.66
C PRO A 448 21.85 17.10 30.10
N GLY A 449 21.11 17.64 31.08
CA GLY A 449 21.27 17.33 32.49
C GLY A 449 22.53 17.95 33.12
N GLU A 450 22.78 17.67 34.41
CA GLU A 450 23.96 18.18 35.13
C GLU A 450 25.24 17.35 34.84
N ASN A 451 25.09 16.08 34.42
CA ASN A 451 26.17 15.14 34.12
C ASN A 451 25.94 14.37 32.79
N PRO A 452 25.89 15.09 31.64
CA PRO A 452 25.67 14.46 30.34
C PRO A 452 26.74 13.40 30.01
N PRO A 453 26.37 12.30 29.31
CA PRO A 453 25.02 11.99 28.82
C PRO A 453 24.11 11.30 29.86
N VAL A 454 24.58 11.04 31.09
CA VAL A 454 23.97 10.10 32.04
C VAL A 454 22.60 10.53 32.56
N ASP A 455 22.33 11.83 32.57
CA ASP A 455 21.08 12.43 33.07
C ASP A 455 20.37 13.29 32.01
N SER A 456 20.68 13.08 30.73
CA SER A 456 19.97 13.79 29.66
C SER A 456 18.54 13.28 29.49
N VAL A 457 17.64 14.23 29.20
CA VAL A 457 16.21 13.96 29.02
C VAL A 457 15.78 14.50 27.67
N ASN A 458 15.14 13.63 26.87
CA ASN A 458 14.62 13.98 25.56
C ASN A 458 13.10 13.88 25.55
N TRP A 459 12.44 14.90 25.05
CA TRP A 459 11.03 14.85 24.68
C TRP A 459 10.87 14.98 23.17
N TYR A 460 10.03 14.12 22.59
CA TYR A 460 9.63 14.19 21.19
C TYR A 460 8.13 14.49 21.10
N VAL A 461 7.81 15.58 20.43
CA VAL A 461 6.43 16.01 20.12
C VAL A 461 6.16 15.66 18.67
N SER A 462 5.35 14.63 18.42
CA SER A 462 4.95 14.25 17.05
C SER A 462 3.74 15.06 16.59
N LEU A 463 3.78 15.52 15.34
CA LEU A 463 2.84 16.48 14.78
C LEU A 463 2.15 15.92 13.53
N ASP A 464 0.83 16.07 13.48
CA ASP A 464 0.02 15.97 12.26
C ASP A 464 -0.29 17.40 11.74
N TYR A 465 -0.70 17.51 10.48
CA TYR A 465 -1.16 18.75 9.88
C TYR A 465 -2.64 18.64 9.52
N GLU A 466 -3.49 19.24 10.35
CA GLU A 466 -4.94 19.30 10.16
C GLU A 466 -5.31 20.69 9.63
N ASP A 467 -5.95 20.76 8.46
CA ASP A 467 -6.30 22.04 7.81
C ASP A 467 -5.10 22.99 7.67
N PHE A 468 -3.91 22.44 7.39
CA PHE A 468 -2.62 23.14 7.31
C PHE A 468 -2.11 23.74 8.63
N GLU A 469 -2.67 23.35 9.77
CA GLU A 469 -2.20 23.73 11.10
C GLU A 469 -1.54 22.54 11.81
N PRO A 470 -0.34 22.72 12.40
CA PRO A 470 0.29 21.67 13.17
C PRO A 470 -0.53 21.33 14.42
N ARG A 471 -0.69 20.04 14.69
CA ARG A 471 -1.44 19.50 15.83
C ARG A 471 -0.70 18.32 16.44
N ILE A 472 -0.70 18.23 17.76
CA ILE A 472 0.03 17.19 18.49
C ILE A 472 -0.73 15.87 18.41
N VAL A 473 -0.05 14.82 17.94
CA VAL A 473 -0.58 13.45 17.89
C VAL A 473 0.08 12.54 18.93
N ALA A 474 1.33 12.82 19.30
CA ALA A 474 2.02 12.04 20.32
C ALA A 474 3.06 12.83 21.13
N LEU A 475 3.29 12.38 22.36
CA LEU A 475 4.36 12.81 23.24
C LEU A 475 5.16 11.58 23.67
N THR A 476 6.47 11.59 23.41
CA THR A 476 7.39 10.50 23.74
C THR A 476 8.55 11.02 24.56
N ILE A 477 8.78 10.44 25.73
CA ILE A 477 9.97 10.74 26.54
C ILE A 477 10.99 9.61 26.42
N GLU A 478 12.24 10.00 26.29
CA GLU A 478 13.40 9.15 26.41
C GLU A 478 14.32 9.70 27.49
N LEU A 479 14.78 8.81 28.36
CA LEU A 479 15.85 9.08 29.31
C LEU A 479 17.04 8.25 28.86
N TRP A 480 18.19 8.89 28.65
CA TRP A 480 19.39 8.15 28.32
C TRP A 480 19.87 7.41 29.58
N SER A 481 19.88 6.09 29.53
CA SER A 481 20.46 5.22 30.57
C SER A 481 21.37 4.21 29.86
N PRO A 482 22.68 4.17 30.16
CA PRO A 482 23.68 3.38 29.42
C PRO A 482 23.52 1.85 29.55
#